data_AF-A0A937CUX8-F1
#
_entry.id   AF-A0A937CUX8-F1
#
_cell.length_a   1.000
_cell.length_b   1.000
_cell.length_c   1.000
_cell.angle_alpha   90.00
_cell.angle_beta   90.00
_cell.angle_gamma   90.00
#
_symmetry.space_group_name_H-M   'P 1'
#
loop_
_entity.id
_entity.type
_entity.pdbx_description
1 polymer ?
#
loop_
_entity_poly.entity_id
_entity_poly.type
_entity_poly.pdbx_seq_one_letter_code
_entity_poly.pdbx_strand_id
1 'polypeptide(L)' 'MVRLKAGGPPMIVRAVSGDSAYCQWYAGVDLHQGTFLFSSLEDISRHRRSPALVAHPEQDLHGLAAFGPPPSSAP' A
#
# COMPACT_ATOMS: atom_id res chain seq x y z
N MET A 1 5.49 -6.91 -9.14
CA MET A 1 5.26 -8.37 -9.13
C MET A 1 3.78 -8.60 -9.35
N VAL A 2 3.38 -9.61 -10.11
CA VAL A 2 1.97 -9.83 -10.49
C VAL A 2 1.49 -11.21 -10.08
N ARG A 3 0.18 -11.41 -9.99
CA ARG A 3 -0.46 -12.71 -9.73
C ARG A 3 -1.70 -12.84 -10.59
N LEU A 4 -2.14 -14.07 -10.91
CA LEU A 4 -3.44 -14.28 -11.54
C LEU A 4 -4.57 -13.97 -10.54
N LYS A 5 -5.62 -13.29 -11.01
CA LYS A 5 -6.84 -13.02 -10.23
C LYS A 5 -7.55 -14.31 -9.78
N ALA A 6 -7.45 -15.37 -10.58
CA ALA A 6 -7.96 -16.70 -10.24
C ALA A 6 -7.20 -17.36 -9.07
N GLY A 7 -6.10 -16.77 -8.62
CA GLY A 7 -5.14 -17.39 -7.70
C GLY A 7 -3.99 -18.06 -8.45
N GLY A 8 -2.89 -18.32 -7.73
CA GLY A 8 -1.65 -18.82 -8.31
C GLY A 8 -0.41 -18.29 -7.60
N PRO A 9 0.78 -18.81 -7.96
CA PRO A 9 2.05 -18.31 -7.44
C PRO A 9 2.31 -16.87 -7.92
N PRO A 10 3.16 -16.13 -7.20
CA PRO A 10 3.54 -14.79 -7.60
C PRO A 10 4.50 -14.86 -8.81
N MET A 11 4.23 -14.06 -9.83
CA MET A 11 4.90 -14.06 -11.12
C MET A 11 5.64 -12.73 -11.38
N ILE A 12 6.66 -12.82 -12.23
CA ILE A 12 7.48 -11.68 -12.67
C ILE A 12 7.15 -11.40 -14.14
N VAL A 13 6.79 -10.16 -14.45
CA VAL A 13 6.60 -9.73 -15.85
C VAL A 13 7.97 -9.53 -16.48
N ARG A 14 8.25 -10.28 -17.54
CA ARG A 14 9.50 -10.22 -18.31
C ARG A 14 9.37 -9.31 -19.52
N ALA A 15 8.21 -9.34 -20.19
CA ALA A 15 7.93 -8.51 -21.35
C ALA A 15 6.44 -8.16 -21.40
N VAL A 16 6.13 -7.07 -22.08
CA VAL A 16 4.76 -6.62 -22.34
C VAL A 16 4.60 -6.47 -23.85
N SER A 17 3.53 -7.04 -24.39
CA SER A 17 3.19 -6.98 -25.81
C SER A 17 1.71 -6.64 -25.94
N GLY A 18 1.43 -5.38 -26.26
CA GLY A 18 0.05 -4.84 -26.30
C GLY A 18 -0.67 -5.05 -24.97
N ASP A 19 -1.77 -5.81 -25.00
CA ASP A 19 -2.60 -6.14 -23.83
C ASP A 19 -2.20 -7.44 -23.10
N SER A 20 -1.11 -8.08 -23.53
CA SER A 20 -0.59 -9.30 -22.95
C SER A 20 0.75 -9.07 -22.26
N ALA A 21 0.92 -9.66 -21.09
CA ALA A 21 2.17 -9.68 -20.36
C ALA A 21 2.78 -11.09 -20.37
N TYR A 22 4.04 -11.16 -20.79
CA TYR A 22 4.84 -12.36 -20.65
C TYR A 22 5.33 -12.47 -19.21
N CYS A 23 4.85 -13.50 -18.52
CA CYS A 23 5.09 -13.73 -17.11
C CYS A 23 5.95 -14.97 -16.89
N GLN A 24 6.82 -14.93 -15.90
CA GLN A 24 7.69 -16.03 -15.50
C GLN A 24 7.62 -16.21 -13.99
N TRP A 25 7.53 -17.45 -13.52
CA TRP A 25 7.45 -17.80 -12.10
C TRP A 25 8.17 -19.10 -11.79
N TYR A 26 8.55 -19.27 -10.53
CA TYR A 26 9.15 -20.51 -10.06
C TYR A 26 8.07 -21.42 -9.47
N ALA A 27 8.06 -22.69 -9.86
CA ALA A 27 7.26 -23.74 -9.26
C ALA A 27 8.21 -24.79 -8.66
N GLY A 28 8.58 -24.59 -7.39
CA GLY A 28 9.66 -25.37 -6.77
C GLY A 28 11.01 -24.98 -7.36
N VAL A 29 11.67 -25.93 -8.04
CA VAL A 29 12.98 -25.71 -8.69
C VAL A 29 12.85 -25.32 -10.17
N ASP A 30 11.67 -25.49 -10.76
CA ASP A 30 11.43 -25.28 -12.18
C ASP A 30 10.98 -23.86 -12.48
N LEU A 31 11.53 -23.30 -13.57
CA LEU A 31 11.16 -21.99 -14.07
C LEU A 31 10.06 -22.13 -15.12
N HIS A 32 8.85 -21.74 -14.75
CA HIS A 32 7.70 -21.73 -15.65
C HIS A 32 7.49 -20.35 -16.26
N GLN A 33 6.96 -20.34 -17.47
CA GLN A 33 6.69 -19.12 -18.23
C GLN A 33 5.36 -19.24 -18.97
N GLY A 34 4.65 -18.13 -19.09
CA GLY A 34 3.33 -18.07 -19.70
C GLY A 34 2.92 -16.64 -20.01
N THR A 35 2.10 -16.49 -21.04
CA THR A 35 1.56 -15.20 -21.46
C THR A 35 0.16 -15.05 -20.91
N PHE A 36 -0.10 -13.95 -20.20
CA PHE A 36 -1.42 -13.67 -19.64
C PHE A 36 -1.88 -12.27 -20.00
N LEU A 37 -3.19 -12.10 -20.17
CA LEU A 37 -3.80 -10.79 -20.37
C LEU A 37 -3.72 -9.95 -19.10
N PHE A 38 -3.52 -8.64 -19.24
CA PHE A 38 -3.55 -7.72 -18.10
C PHE A 38 -4.86 -7.79 -17.30
N SER A 39 -5.98 -8.03 -17.98
CA SER A 39 -7.29 -8.19 -17.34
C SER A 39 -7.34 -9.33 -16.32
N SER A 40 -6.52 -10.37 -16.52
CA SER A 40 -6.43 -11.55 -15.65
C SER A 40 -5.34 -11.44 -14.58
N LEU A 41 -4.50 -10.41 -14.67
CA LEU A 41 -3.40 -10.17 -13.74
C LEU A 41 -3.79 -9.14 -12.68
N GLU A 42 -3.21 -9.28 -11.51
CA GLU A 42 -3.29 -8.34 -10.39
C GLU A 42 -1.87 -7.92 -10.00
N ASP A 43 -1.65 -6.61 -9.84
CA ASP A 43 -0.38 -6.11 -9.31
C ASP A 43 -0.35 -6.25 -7.78
N ILE A 44 0.48 -7.18 -7.31
CA ILE A 44 0.70 -7.42 -5.89
C ILE A 44 1.90 -6.61 -5.35
N SER A 45 2.58 -5.86 -6.22
CA SER A 45 3.70 -4.99 -5.84
C SER A 45 3.24 -3.78 -5.03
N ARG A 46 2.04 -3.27 -5.31
CA ARG A 46 1.49 -2.06 -4.68
C ARG A 46 0.79 -2.28 -3.35
N HIS A 47 0.65 -3.53 -2.88
CA HIS A 47 -0.05 -3.82 -1.62
C HIS A 47 0.74 -3.42 -0.34
N ARG A 48 1.88 -2.73 -0.49
CA ARG A 48 2.70 -2.18 0.60
C ARG A 48 2.69 -0.65 0.66
N ARG A 49 1.57 0.00 0.35
CA ARG A 49 1.39 1.42 0.70
C ARG A 49 -0.07 1.85 0.83
N SER A 50 -0.74 1.27 1.83
CA SER A 50 -1.75 2.02 2.58
C SER A 50 -1.15 2.24 3.96
N PRO A 51 -0.48 3.37 4.26
CA PRO A 51 -0.52 3.83 5.63
C PRO A 51 -2.00 4.07 5.90
N ALA A 52 -2.61 3.19 6.70
CA ALA A 52 -3.87 3.51 7.33
C ALA A 52 -3.67 4.87 7.97
N LEU A 53 -4.34 5.86 7.39
CA LEU A 53 -4.55 7.17 7.92
C LEU A 53 -5.22 6.97 9.28
N VAL A 54 -4.42 6.78 10.32
CA VAL A 54 -4.89 6.88 11.70
C VAL A 54 -5.09 8.37 11.94
N ALA A 55 -6.24 8.85 11.50
CA ALA A 55 -6.79 10.12 11.91
C ALA A 55 -7.21 9.96 13.38
N HIS A 56 -6.38 10.44 14.30
CA HIS A 56 -6.84 10.84 15.62
C HIS A 56 -6.79 12.37 15.69
N PRO A 57 -7.88 13.09 15.37
CA PRO A 57 -8.09 14.40 15.95
C PRO A 57 -8.62 14.18 17.38
N GLU A 58 -7.72 13.97 18.35
CA GLU A 58 -8.09 14.14 19.75
C GLU A 58 -8.07 15.64 20.06
N GLN A 59 -9.18 16.29 19.73
CA GLN A 59 -9.57 17.58 20.30
C GLN A 59 -10.79 17.29 21.18
N ASP A 60 -10.55 16.86 22.42
CA ASP A 60 -11.57 16.87 23.46
C ASP A 60 -11.11 17.80 24.59
N LEU A 61 -11.59 19.02 24.47
CA LEU A 61 -11.79 20.03 25.50
C LEU A 61 -12.32 19.38 26.78
N HIS A 62 -11.69 19.55 27.94
CA HIS A 62 -12.32 19.82 29.25
C HIS A 62 -11.28 19.74 30.38
N GLY A 63 -11.12 20.82 31.16
CA GLY A 63 -10.54 20.70 32.50
C GLY A 63 -9.86 21.95 33.04
N LEU A 64 -10.64 22.87 33.59
CA LEU A 64 -10.18 24.00 34.40
C LEU A 64 -9.26 23.54 35.55
N ALA A 65 -8.14 24.23 35.79
CA ALA A 65 -7.88 24.92 37.06
C ALA A 65 -6.47 25.54 37.12
N ALA A 66 -6.48 26.83 37.45
CA ALA A 66 -5.56 27.49 38.39
C ALA A 66 -4.07 27.60 38.03
N PHE A 67 -3.70 28.66 37.31
CA PHE A 67 -2.65 29.58 37.77
C PHE A 67 -3.02 30.99 37.27
N GLY A 68 -3.52 31.83 38.18
CA GLY A 68 -3.92 33.21 37.89
C GLY A 68 -2.75 34.10 37.46
N PRO A 69 -3.02 35.28 36.88
CA PRO A 69 -1.97 36.19 36.44
C PRO A 69 -1.40 36.97 37.64
N PRO A 70 -0.07 37.14 37.76
CA PRO A 70 0.47 38.31 38.45
C PRO A 70 0.76 39.45 37.47
N PRO A 71 0.75 40.71 37.97
CA PRO A 71 0.35 41.87 37.18
C PRO A 71 1.52 42.67 36.58
N SER A 72 1.17 43.39 35.50
CA SER A 72 1.65 44.71 35.08
C SER A 72 3.16 45.03 35.13
N SER A 73 3.76 45.17 33.95
CA SER A 73 4.64 46.30 33.67
C SER A 73 4.53 46.69 32.19
N ALA A 74 3.74 47.72 31.96
CA ALA A 74 3.89 48.67 30.85
C ALA A 74 4.22 50.03 31.50
N PRO A 75 4.74 51.05 30.79
CA PRO A 75 5.25 51.09 29.42
C PRO A 75 6.79 51.05 29.30
#